data_AF-A0A852C433-F1
#
_entry.id   AF-A0A852C433-F1
#
_cell.length_a   1.000
_cell.length_b   1.000
_cell.length_c   1.000
_cell.angle_alpha   90.00
_cell.angle_beta   90.00
_cell.angle_gamma   90.00
#
_symmetry.space_group_name_H-M   'P 1'
#
loop_
_entity.id
_entity.type
_entity.pdbx_description
1 polymer ?
#
loop_
_entity_poly.entity_id
_entity_poly.type
_entity_poly.pdbx_seq_one_letter_code
_entity_poly.pdbx_strand_id
1 'polypeptide(L)' 'VENLLAAACSSIFPGAGTNQELALHFLHEAKGSILVTLTKLLLKRPVWSPTHPLADYHYTG' A
#
# COMPACT_ATOMS: atom_id res chain seq x y z
N VAL A 1 13.78 -1.47 1.41
CA VAL A 1 12.59 -0.58 1.35
C VAL A 1 12.60 0.25 0.06
N GLU A 2 13.74 0.77 -0.39
CA GLU A 2 13.86 1.56 -1.62
C GLU A 2 13.28 0.88 -2.88
N ASN A 3 13.61 -0.40 -3.12
CA ASN A 3 13.05 -1.15 -4.26
C ASN A 3 11.52 -1.29 -4.20
N LEU A 4 10.94 -1.41 -3.00
CA LEU A 4 9.49 -1.46 -2.82
C LEU A 4 8.86 -0.11 -3.19
N LEU A 5 9.47 1.00 -2.76
CA LEU A 5 8.99 2.36 -3.07
C LEU A 5 9.17 2.71 -4.55
N ALA A 6 10.26 2.26 -5.17
CA ALA A 6 10.47 2.38 -6.60
C ALA A 6 9.39 1.60 -7.38
N ALA A 7 9.07 0.38 -6.95
CA ALA A 7 7.99 -0.40 -7.54
C ALA A 7 6.61 0.25 -7.32
N ALA A 8 6.35 0.82 -6.14
CA ALA A 8 5.12 1.56 -5.84
C ALA A 8 4.93 2.83 -6.70
N CYS A 9 6.04 3.39 -7.20
CA CYS A 9 6.05 4.49 -8.17
C CYS A 9 5.93 4.06 -9.64
N SER A 10 5.81 2.76 -9.90
CA SER A 10 5.68 2.22 -11.25
C SER A 10 4.24 1.81 -11.53
N SER A 11 3.96 1.48 -12.80
CA SER A 11 2.67 0.93 -13.24
C SER A 11 2.43 -0.54 -12.84
N ILE A 12 3.34 -1.16 -12.08
CA ILE A 12 3.23 -2.55 -11.61
C ILE A 12 2.03 -2.74 -10.68
N PHE A 13 1.71 -1.71 -9.87
CA PHE A 13 0.58 -1.75 -8.94
C PHE A 13 -0.57 -0.86 -9.44
N PRO A 14 -1.84 -1.24 -9.17
CA PRO A 14 -2.99 -0.39 -9.44
C PRO A 14 -2.87 0.93 -8.65
N GLY A 15 -3.18 2.08 -9.25
CA GLY A 15 -2.99 3.42 -8.64
C GLY A 15 -1.97 4.34 -9.34
N ALA A 16 -1.72 4.09 -10.63
CA ALA A 16 -0.96 4.95 -11.54
C ALA A 16 0.45 5.37 -11.06
N GLY A 17 1.10 4.58 -10.21
CA GLY A 17 2.43 4.89 -9.69
C GLY A 17 2.44 5.95 -8.58
N THR A 18 1.32 6.19 -7.90
CA THR A 18 1.27 7.12 -6.75
C THR A 18 1.14 6.41 -5.39
N ASN A 19 1.40 5.10 -5.36
CA ASN A 19 1.13 4.24 -4.20
C ASN A 19 2.21 4.23 -3.12
N GLN A 20 3.15 5.17 -3.10
CA GLN A 20 4.28 5.13 -2.14
C GLN A 20 3.81 5.27 -0.69
N GLU A 21 2.88 6.19 -0.44
CA GLU A 21 2.30 6.37 0.88
C GLU A 21 1.56 5.11 1.34
N LEU A 22 0.74 4.53 0.47
CA LEU A 22 0.02 3.29 0.74
C LEU A 22 0.98 2.12 0.98
N ALA A 23 2.09 2.04 0.25
CA ALA A 23 3.11 1.03 0.42
C ALA A 23 3.80 1.13 1.79
N LEU A 24 4.10 2.36 2.25
CA LEU A 24 4.66 2.60 3.58
C LEU A 24 3.66 2.24 4.68
N HIS A 25 2.39 2.59 4.50
CA HIS A 25 1.33 2.22 5.43
C HIS A 25 1.27 0.69 5.60
N PHE A 26 1.16 -0.04 4.50
CA PHE A 26 1.10 -1.50 4.56
C PHE A 26 2.37 -2.14 5.07
N LEU A 27 3.53 -1.54 4.83
CA LEU A 27 4.79 -2.01 5.40
C LEU A 27 4.79 -1.88 6.93
N HIS A 28 4.27 -0.77 7.45
CA HIS A 28 4.10 -0.57 8.88
C HIS A 28 3.10 -1.57 9.48
N GLU A 29 1.92 -1.72 8.89
CA GLU A 29 0.92 -2.71 9.34
C GLU A 29 1.46 -4.14 9.30
N ALA A 30 2.26 -4.47 8.28
CA ALA A 30 2.88 -5.77 8.12
C ALA A 30 4.11 -5.98 9.01
N LYS A 31 4.43 -5.04 9.91
CA LYS A 31 5.61 -5.06 10.80
C LYS A 31 6.92 -5.29 10.04
N GLY A 32 7.03 -4.70 8.85
CA GLY A 32 8.21 -4.81 7.98
C GLY A 32 8.21 -6.02 7.02
N SER A 33 7.15 -6.84 6.98
CA SER A 33 7.07 -7.98 6.05
C SER A 33 6.77 -7.53 4.61
N ILE A 34 7.80 -7.56 3.76
CA ILE A 34 7.72 -7.14 2.35
C ILE A 34 6.70 -7.98 1.57
N LEU A 35 6.66 -9.29 1.77
CA LEU A 35 5.76 -10.17 1.02
C LEU A 35 4.29 -9.83 1.31
N VAL A 36 3.95 -9.59 2.59
CA VAL A 36 2.59 -9.21 3.00
C VAL A 36 2.22 -7.85 2.41
N THR A 37 3.15 -6.89 2.42
CA THR A 37 2.94 -5.57 1.81
C THR A 37 2.66 -5.67 0.30
N LEU A 38 3.44 -6.48 -0.43
CA LEU A 38 3.24 -6.70 -1.86
C LEU A 38 1.90 -7.36 -2.15
N THR A 39 1.52 -8.38 -1.37
CA THR A 39 0.21 -9.01 -1.51
C THR A 39 -0.91 -8.00 -1.31
N LYS A 40 -0.82 -7.14 -0.28
CA LYS A 40 -1.82 -6.08 -0.03
C LYS A 40 -1.88 -5.05 -1.18
N LEU A 41 -0.74 -4.63 -1.74
CA LEU A 41 -0.69 -3.68 -2.86
C LEU A 41 -1.27 -4.25 -4.17
N LEU A 42 -1.19 -5.56 -4.38
CA LEU A 42 -1.76 -6.22 -5.57
C LEU A 42 -3.27 -6.44 -5.49
N LEU A 43 -3.87 -6.34 -4.30
CA LEU A 43 -5.32 -6.43 -4.13
C LEU A 43 -5.97 -5.14 -4.64
N LYS A 44 -6.87 -5.25 -5.63
CA LYS A 44 -7.50 -4.12 -6.34
C LYS A 44 -8.04 -3.00 -5.46
N ARG A 45 -8.55 -3.32 -4.27
CA ARG A 45 -8.91 -2.34 -3.24
C ARG A 45 -8.67 -2.94 -1.86
N PRO A 46 -7.82 -2.34 -1.02
CA PRO A 46 -7.80 -2.66 0.38
C PRO A 46 -9.15 -2.27 1.00
N VAL A 47 -9.84 -3.27 1.55
CA VAL A 47 -11.06 -3.04 2.33
C VAL A 47 -10.63 -2.84 3.77
N TRP A 48 -10.79 -1.61 4.26
CA TRP A 48 -10.46 -1.27 5.64
C TRP A 48 -11.61 -1.70 6.56
N SER A 49 -11.29 -2.20 7.74
CA SER A 49 -12.30 -2.37 8.79
C SER A 49 -12.80 -0.99 9.24
N PRO A 50 -14.08 -0.83 9.60
CA PRO A 50 -14.61 0.45 10.09
C PRO A 50 -13.90 1.00 11.34
N THR A 51 -13.24 0.13 12.11
CA THR A 51 -12.47 0.49 13.30
C THR A 51 -11.05 0.94 12.99
N HIS A 52 -10.65 0.95 11.72
CA HIS A 52 -9.29 1.30 11.33
C HIS A 52 -9.08 2.82 11.49
N PRO A 53 -7.97 3.30 12.09
CA PRO A 53 -7.74 4.73 12.31
C PRO A 53 -7.77 5.59 11.04
N LEU A 54 -7.46 4.98 9.89
CA LEU A 54 -7.47 5.61 8.58
C LEU A 54 -8.56 5.03 7.66
N ALA A 55 -9.64 4.49 8.22
CA ALA A 55 -10.73 3.90 7.42
C ALA A 55 -11.33 4.90 6.41
N ASP A 56 -11.41 6.18 6.79
CA ASP A 56 -11.94 7.27 5.95
C ASP A 56 -10.85 8.01 5.16
N TYR A 57 -9.58 7.61 5.28
CA TYR A 57 -8.48 8.26 4.59
C TYR A 57 -8.42 7.83 3.13
N HIS A 58 -8.27 8.81 2.24
CA HIS A 58 -8.09 8.57 0.82
C HIS A 58 -6.62 8.72 0.45
N TYR A 59 -5.96 7.58 0.20
CA TYR A 59 -4.63 7.58 -0.38
C TYR A 59 -4.67 8.15 -1.79
N THR A 60 -3.57 8.77 -2.19
CA THR A 60 -3.35 9.18 -3.57
C THR A 60 -3.20 7.92 -4.45
N GLY A 61 -3.99 7.82 -5.54
CA GLY A 61 -4.06 6.60 -6.36
C GLY A 61 -5.11 6.61 -7.47
#